data_AF-A0A1P8EFS1-F1
#
_entry.id   AF-A0A1P8EFS1-F1
#
_cell.length_a   1.000
_cell.length_b   1.000
_cell.length_c   1.000
_cell.angle_alpha   90.00
_cell.angle_beta   90.00
_cell.angle_gamma   90.00
#
_symmetry.space_group_name_H-M   'P 1'
#
loop_
_entity.id
_entity.type
_entity.pdbx_description
1 polymer ?
#
loop_
_entity_poly.entity_id
_entity_poly.type
_entity_poly.pdbx_seq_one_letter_code
_entity_poly.pdbx_strand_id
1 'polypeptide(L)'
;MAKKTLEEKIKLVFWWALGLTILYFLIGAWLISDGPKFDPTKTYNLLKDTLTLTAAFLAPVAAFVLFTDWRREHGDKRNEELVFSTLQRIDTKSNEVRSVINMVNQEFQENGPEMIDLFSSKIINFKQELVIELGILEKSRDFFDDEAFLNAATAFCQNQIEMLDSLGQLFNSSENLDNCRTSPTSQEDIEWALRFYERSEGEFLPKAEEYLNGFNEHLIRLKDLAKPYKI
;
A
#
# COMPACT_ATOMS: atom_id res chain seq x y z
N MET A 1 17.49 -13.30 11.78
CA MET A 1 17.06 -13.96 13.04
C MET A 1 15.75 -14.66 12.78
N ALA A 2 15.64 -15.96 13.02
CA ALA A 2 14.37 -16.68 12.84
C ALA A 2 13.31 -16.09 13.78
N LYS A 3 12.15 -15.69 13.22
CA LYS A 3 11.01 -15.18 13.99
C LYS A 3 10.51 -16.31 14.88
N LYS A 4 10.61 -16.15 16.21
CA LYS A 4 10.04 -17.10 17.18
C LYS A 4 8.51 -17.05 17.12
N THR A 5 7.87 -18.21 17.04
CA THR A 5 6.40 -18.31 17.04
C THR A 5 5.82 -17.90 18.40
N LEU A 6 4.53 -17.57 18.45
CA LEU A 6 3.82 -17.28 19.72
C LEU A 6 4.02 -18.42 20.73
N GLU A 7 3.98 -19.66 20.26
CA GLU A 7 4.20 -20.86 21.07
C GLU A 7 5.60 -20.85 21.73
N GLU A 8 6.64 -20.49 21.00
CA GLU A 8 8.01 -20.41 21.53
C GLU A 8 8.16 -19.29 22.57
N LYS A 9 7.52 -18.12 22.34
CA LYS A 9 7.51 -17.01 23.30
C LYS A 9 6.81 -17.41 24.60
N ILE A 10 5.65 -18.06 24.50
CA ILE A 10 4.88 -18.55 25.66
C ILE A 10 5.66 -19.64 26.40
N LYS A 11 6.25 -20.61 25.68
CA LYS A 11 7.08 -21.67 26.28
C LYS A 11 8.27 -21.09 27.06
N LEU A 12 8.93 -20.07 26.52
CA LEU A 12 10.06 -19.44 27.20
C LEU A 12 9.62 -18.76 28.51
N VAL A 13 8.53 -17.99 28.48
CA VAL A 13 7.95 -17.37 29.69
C VAL A 13 7.54 -18.45 30.71
N PHE A 14 6.94 -19.55 30.26
CA PHE A 14 6.54 -20.66 31.12
C PHE A 14 7.72 -21.32 31.83
N TRP A 15 8.82 -21.59 31.12
CA TRP A 15 10.03 -22.17 31.73
C TRP A 15 10.64 -21.26 32.79
N TRP A 16 10.71 -19.95 32.53
CA TRP A 16 11.19 -18.97 33.50
C TRP A 16 10.27 -18.88 34.71
N ALA A 17 8.96 -18.84 34.49
CA ALA A 17 7.99 -18.81 35.58
C ALA A 17 8.07 -20.07 36.44
N LEU A 18 8.13 -21.26 35.85
CA LEU A 18 8.26 -22.52 36.57
C LEU A 18 9.53 -22.57 37.43
N GLY A 19 10.67 -22.10 36.89
CA GLY A 19 11.91 -21.99 37.64
C GLY A 19 11.81 -21.04 38.84
N LEU A 20 11.21 -19.86 38.66
CA LEU A 20 11.00 -18.89 39.73
C LEU A 20 10.01 -19.38 40.79
N THR A 21 8.94 -20.06 40.38
CA THR A 21 7.95 -20.66 41.29
C THR A 21 8.58 -21.74 42.16
N ILE A 22 9.40 -22.63 41.57
CA ILE A 22 10.13 -23.67 42.32
C ILE A 22 11.12 -23.03 43.30
N LEU A 23 11.87 -22.01 42.86
CA LEU A 23 12.82 -21.30 43.71
C LEU A 23 12.12 -20.61 44.90
N TYR A 24 11.03 -19.90 44.65
CA TYR A 24 10.24 -19.24 45.69
C TYR A 24 9.66 -20.25 46.68
N PHE A 25 9.13 -21.38 46.18
CA PHE A 25 8.62 -22.46 47.02
C PHE A 25 9.70 -23.06 47.91
N LEU A 26 10.89 -23.33 47.37
CA LEU A 26 12.03 -23.87 48.13
C LEU A 26 12.50 -22.91 49.23
N ILE A 27 12.62 -21.61 48.91
CA ILE A 27 12.99 -20.58 49.88
C ILE A 27 11.93 -20.46 50.97
N GLY A 28 10.65 -20.42 50.60
CA GLY A 28 9.55 -20.33 51.56
C GLY A 28 9.42 -21.58 52.45
N ALA A 29 9.63 -22.77 51.88
CA ALA A 29 9.62 -24.02 52.64
C ALA A 29 10.79 -24.09 53.62
N TRP A 30 11.98 -23.62 53.21
CA TRP A 30 13.14 -23.49 54.08
C TRP A 30 12.88 -22.50 55.23
N LEU A 31 12.28 -21.34 54.94
CA LEU A 31 12.01 -20.31 55.95
C LEU A 31 10.94 -20.73 56.97
N ILE A 32 9.99 -21.57 56.58
CA ILE A 32 8.84 -22.02 57.39
C ILE A 32 9.14 -23.33 58.13
N SER A 33 10.24 -24.01 57.82
CA SER A 33 10.60 -25.30 58.42
C SER A 33 11.04 -25.16 59.89
N ASP A 34 10.18 -25.57 60.82
CA ASP A 34 10.48 -25.71 62.25
C ASP A 34 11.15 -27.07 62.58
N GLY A 35 11.95 -27.64 61.66
CA GLY A 35 12.58 -28.97 61.81
C GLY A 35 11.72 -30.13 61.25
N PRO A 36 11.76 -31.36 61.82
CA PRO A 36 11.19 -32.57 61.20
C PRO A 36 9.66 -32.68 61.29
N LYS A 37 8.95 -31.68 61.83
CA LYS A 37 7.49 -31.70 61.98
C LYS A 37 6.82 -31.02 60.80
N PHE A 38 6.14 -31.81 59.97
CA PHE A 38 5.33 -31.32 58.85
C PHE A 38 4.05 -30.64 59.36
N ASP A 39 3.88 -29.35 59.06
CA ASP A 39 2.65 -28.61 59.33
C ASP A 39 1.85 -28.45 58.02
N PRO A 40 0.72 -29.17 57.85
CA PRO A 40 -0.07 -29.13 56.64
C PRO A 40 -0.71 -27.75 56.38
N THR A 41 -1.04 -26.99 57.44
CA THR A 41 -1.66 -25.67 57.30
C THR A 41 -0.66 -24.64 56.80
N LYS A 42 0.56 -24.64 57.34
CA LYS A 42 1.64 -23.74 56.86
C LYS A 42 2.04 -24.07 55.43
N THR A 43 2.14 -25.36 55.09
CA THR A 43 2.48 -25.82 53.72
C THR A 43 1.41 -25.42 52.71
N TYR A 44 0.12 -25.56 53.06
CA TYR A 44 -0.99 -25.14 52.21
C TYR A 44 -0.98 -23.62 51.95
N ASN A 45 -0.74 -22.81 52.98
CA ASN A 45 -0.66 -21.36 52.83
C ASN A 45 0.52 -20.95 51.95
N LEU A 46 1.69 -21.56 52.14
CA LEU A 46 2.86 -21.30 51.30
C LEU A 46 2.58 -21.65 49.83
N LEU A 47 1.93 -22.79 49.56
CA LEU A 47 1.58 -23.21 48.21
C LEU A 47 0.57 -22.24 47.57
N LYS A 48 -0.45 -21.83 48.33
CA LYS A 48 -1.43 -20.83 47.89
C LYS A 48 -0.77 -19.49 47.56
N ASP A 49 0.12 -18.99 48.42
CA ASP A 49 0.81 -17.72 48.22
C ASP A 49 1.76 -17.78 47.03
N THR A 50 2.50 -18.89 46.90
CA THR A 50 3.38 -19.15 45.75
C THR A 50 2.61 -19.15 44.43
N LEU A 51 1.47 -19.85 44.36
CA LEU A 51 0.63 -19.88 43.17
C LEU A 51 -0.02 -18.53 42.87
N THR A 52 -0.49 -17.81 43.91
CA THR A 52 -1.10 -16.49 43.76
C THR A 52 -0.09 -15.47 43.25
N LEU A 53 1.14 -15.47 43.79
CA LEU A 53 2.23 -14.60 43.37
C LEU A 53 2.67 -14.95 41.94
N THR A 54 2.82 -16.24 41.64
CA THR A 54 3.13 -16.71 40.27
C THR A 54 2.07 -16.24 39.29
N ALA A 55 0.78 -16.41 39.60
CA ALA A 55 -0.32 -15.96 38.74
C ALA A 55 -0.33 -14.44 38.55
N ALA A 56 -0.09 -13.68 39.63
CA ALA A 56 -0.03 -12.22 39.60
C ALA A 56 1.11 -11.68 38.71
N PHE A 57 2.24 -12.40 38.63
CA PHE A 57 3.33 -12.07 37.70
C PHE A 57 3.11 -12.60 36.29
N LEU A 58 2.58 -13.82 36.15
CA LEU A 58 2.42 -14.47 34.85
C LEU A 58 1.31 -13.81 34.01
N ALA A 59 0.21 -13.38 34.63
CA ALA A 59 -0.93 -12.83 33.91
C ALA A 59 -0.59 -11.54 33.12
N PRO A 60 0.09 -10.52 33.68
CA PRO A 60 0.54 -9.36 32.91
C PRO A 60 1.52 -9.71 31.78
N VAL A 61 2.45 -10.64 32.02
CA VAL A 61 3.45 -11.04 31.02
C VAL A 61 2.79 -11.80 29.86
N ALA A 62 1.88 -12.72 30.17
CA ALA A 62 1.09 -13.44 29.17
C ALA A 62 0.21 -12.46 28.37
N ALA A 63 -0.46 -11.51 29.04
CA ALA A 63 -1.25 -10.48 28.39
C ALA A 63 -0.39 -9.60 27.46
N PHE A 64 0.83 -9.23 27.88
CA PHE A 64 1.76 -8.48 27.04
C PHE A 64 2.19 -9.26 25.79
N VAL A 65 2.62 -10.52 25.96
CA VAL A 65 3.01 -11.38 24.83
C VAL A 65 1.85 -11.53 23.85
N LEU A 66 0.65 -11.85 24.34
CA LEU A 66 -0.56 -11.96 23.50
C LEU A 66 -0.88 -10.65 22.80
N PHE A 67 -0.83 -9.51 23.50
CA PHE A 67 -1.13 -8.21 22.89
C PHE A 67 -0.12 -7.81 21.82
N THR A 68 1.17 -8.07 22.04
CA THR A 68 2.22 -7.77 21.03
C THR A 68 2.07 -8.61 19.77
N ASP A 69 1.70 -9.89 19.92
CA ASP A 69 1.50 -10.80 18.80
C ASP A 69 0.21 -10.45 18.04
N TRP A 70 -0.88 -10.21 18.77
CA TRP A 70 -2.15 -9.74 18.22
C TRP A 70 -2.02 -8.43 17.43
N ARG A 71 -1.31 -7.44 18.00
CA ARG A 71 -1.05 -6.16 17.32
C ARG A 71 -0.27 -6.37 16.01
N ARG A 72 0.67 -7.32 16.01
CA ARG A 72 1.45 -7.66 14.82
C ARG A 72 0.56 -8.30 13.76
N GLU A 73 -0.22 -9.31 14.12
CA GLU A 73 -1.13 -9.99 13.19
C GLU A 73 -2.13 -9.02 12.55
N HIS A 74 -2.69 -8.10 13.35
CA HIS A 74 -3.57 -7.05 12.83
C HIS A 74 -2.84 -6.05 11.93
N GLY A 75 -1.58 -5.73 12.22
CA GLY A 75 -0.74 -4.90 11.36
C GLY A 75 -0.49 -5.57 10.01
N ASP A 76 -0.06 -6.83 10.03
CA ASP A 76 0.23 -7.65 8.84
C ASP A 76 -1.03 -7.77 7.96
N LYS A 77 -2.19 -8.12 8.55
CA LYS A 77 -3.48 -8.20 7.83
C LYS A 77 -3.93 -6.87 7.23
N ARG A 78 -3.78 -5.77 7.98
CA ARG A 78 -4.11 -4.43 7.48
C ARG A 78 -3.22 -4.07 6.29
N ASN A 79 -1.93 -4.38 6.36
CA ASN A 79 -1.00 -4.10 5.26
C ASN A 79 -1.35 -4.93 4.02
N GLU A 80 -1.68 -6.21 4.19
CA GLU A 80 -2.18 -7.07 3.12
C GLU A 80 -3.44 -6.51 2.43
N GLU A 81 -4.45 -6.12 3.22
CA GLU A 81 -5.69 -5.52 2.71
C GLU A 81 -5.42 -4.20 1.96
N LEU A 82 -4.51 -3.37 2.47
CA LEU A 82 -4.10 -2.13 1.83
C LEU A 82 -3.38 -2.39 0.49
N VAL A 83 -2.41 -3.31 0.45
CA VAL A 83 -1.70 -3.69 -0.79
C VAL A 83 -2.69 -4.20 -1.82
N PHE A 84 -3.56 -5.14 -1.44
CA PHE A 84 -4.50 -5.78 -2.36
C PHE A 84 -5.53 -4.80 -2.91
N SER A 85 -6.16 -4.00 -2.04
CA SER A 85 -7.15 -3.01 -2.45
C SER A 85 -6.52 -1.95 -3.35
N THR A 86 -5.29 -1.52 -3.07
CA THR A 86 -4.53 -0.59 -3.91
C THR A 86 -4.23 -1.18 -5.28
N LEU A 87 -3.73 -2.42 -5.32
CA LEU A 87 -3.44 -3.09 -6.57
C LEU A 87 -4.70 -3.25 -7.44
N GLN A 88 -5.85 -3.59 -6.84
CA GLN A 88 -7.11 -3.71 -7.57
C GLN A 88 -7.59 -2.37 -8.14
N ARG A 89 -7.51 -1.29 -7.35
CA ARG A 89 -7.86 0.07 -7.79
C ARG A 89 -6.96 0.52 -8.95
N ILE A 90 -5.66 0.30 -8.84
CA ILE A 90 -4.69 0.61 -9.89
C ILE A 90 -4.94 -0.24 -11.15
N ASP A 91 -5.04 -1.56 -11.04
CA ASP A 91 -5.21 -2.45 -12.21
C ASP A 91 -6.46 -2.08 -13.03
N THR A 92 -7.58 -1.81 -12.36
CA THR A 92 -8.84 -1.46 -13.03
C THR A 92 -8.71 -0.13 -13.78
N LYS A 93 -8.30 0.94 -13.09
CA LYS A 93 -8.24 2.29 -13.65
C LYS A 93 -7.15 2.44 -14.71
N SER A 94 -5.98 1.85 -14.47
CA SER A 94 -4.85 1.95 -15.38
C SER A 94 -5.12 1.27 -16.71
N ASN A 95 -5.92 0.21 -16.74
CA ASN A 95 -6.36 -0.41 -17.99
C ASN A 95 -7.28 0.50 -18.82
N GLU A 96 -8.15 1.28 -18.17
CA GLU A 96 -9.00 2.26 -18.86
C GLU A 96 -8.17 3.40 -19.44
N VAL A 97 -7.24 3.95 -18.64
CA VAL A 97 -6.29 4.99 -19.09
C VAL A 97 -5.48 4.51 -20.29
N ARG A 98 -4.94 3.28 -20.21
CA ARG A 98 -4.23 2.63 -21.32
C ARG A 98 -5.09 2.52 -22.58
N SER A 99 -6.35 2.12 -22.44
CA SER A 99 -7.27 1.98 -23.57
C SER A 99 -7.44 3.29 -24.31
N VAL A 100 -7.67 4.40 -23.58
CA VAL A 100 -7.81 5.74 -24.18
C VAL A 100 -6.52 6.18 -24.86
N ILE A 101 -5.37 6.03 -24.21
CA ILE A 101 -4.08 6.40 -24.80
C ILE A 101 -3.83 5.61 -26.08
N ASN A 102 -4.12 4.30 -26.09
CA ASN A 102 -3.95 3.48 -27.27
C ASN A 102 -4.88 3.90 -28.42
N MET A 103 -6.15 4.20 -28.14
CA MET A 103 -7.10 4.67 -29.16
C MET A 103 -6.64 6.00 -29.78
N VAL A 104 -6.25 6.97 -28.94
CA VAL A 104 -5.75 8.26 -29.43
C VAL A 104 -4.45 8.07 -30.23
N ASN A 105 -3.51 7.28 -29.73
CA ASN A 105 -2.24 7.03 -30.42
C ASN A 105 -2.43 6.39 -31.81
N GLN A 106 -3.50 5.63 -32.03
CA GLN A 106 -3.77 4.96 -33.31
C GLN A 106 -4.55 5.82 -34.30
N GLU A 107 -5.51 6.62 -33.83
CA GLU A 107 -6.54 7.21 -34.71
C GLU A 107 -6.60 8.75 -34.65
N PHE A 108 -5.82 9.41 -33.81
CA PHE A 108 -5.97 10.86 -33.58
C PHE A 108 -5.76 11.71 -34.84
N GLN A 109 -4.88 11.30 -35.75
CA GLN A 109 -4.65 12.01 -37.01
C GLN A 109 -5.85 11.98 -37.95
N GLU A 110 -6.65 10.91 -37.89
CA GLU A 110 -7.81 10.71 -38.77
C GLU A 110 -9.10 11.26 -38.14
N ASN A 111 -9.25 11.11 -36.82
CA ASN A 111 -10.51 11.36 -36.09
C ASN A 111 -10.36 12.35 -34.92
N GLY A 112 -9.35 13.22 -34.92
CA GLY A 112 -9.01 14.12 -33.81
C GLY A 112 -10.19 14.87 -33.16
N PRO A 113 -11.06 15.57 -33.91
CA PRO A 113 -12.20 16.27 -33.34
C PRO A 113 -13.19 15.35 -32.61
N GLU A 114 -13.49 14.17 -33.16
CA GLU A 114 -14.37 13.18 -32.52
C GLU A 114 -13.74 12.61 -31.25
N MET A 115 -12.42 12.36 -31.28
CA MET A 115 -11.68 11.90 -30.10
C MET A 115 -11.71 12.92 -28.95
N ILE A 116 -11.60 14.21 -29.26
CA ILE A 116 -11.69 15.28 -28.26
C ILE A 116 -13.06 15.27 -27.59
N ASP A 117 -14.15 15.26 -28.37
CA ASP A 117 -15.51 15.23 -27.83
C ASP A 117 -15.75 13.98 -26.97
N LEU A 118 -15.28 12.83 -27.44
CA LEU A 118 -15.47 11.54 -26.77
C LEU A 118 -14.69 11.40 -25.45
N PHE A 119 -13.49 11.97 -25.35
CA PHE A 119 -12.55 11.68 -24.27
C PHE A 119 -12.20 12.86 -23.35
N SER A 120 -12.49 14.12 -23.71
CA SER A 120 -12.09 15.29 -22.90
C SER A 120 -12.58 15.21 -21.45
N SER A 121 -13.87 14.87 -21.25
CA SER A 121 -14.43 14.70 -19.90
C SER A 121 -13.84 13.51 -19.14
N LYS A 122 -13.54 12.42 -19.86
CA LYS A 122 -12.93 11.21 -19.27
C LYS A 122 -11.51 11.47 -18.79
N ILE A 123 -10.70 12.23 -19.54
CA ILE A 123 -9.33 12.58 -19.14
C ILE A 123 -9.32 13.34 -17.81
N ILE A 124 -10.22 14.32 -17.67
CA ILE A 124 -10.34 15.10 -16.42
C ILE A 124 -10.71 14.17 -15.26
N ASN A 125 -11.68 13.28 -15.46
CA ASN A 125 -12.10 12.32 -14.43
C ASN A 125 -10.97 11.36 -14.05
N PHE A 126 -10.28 10.76 -15.02
CA PHE A 126 -9.14 9.87 -14.75
C PHE A 126 -8.02 10.57 -14.00
N LYS A 127 -7.69 11.82 -14.38
CA LYS A 127 -6.68 12.60 -13.68
C LYS A 127 -7.08 12.85 -12.22
N GLN A 128 -8.33 13.27 -11.98
CA GLN A 128 -8.82 13.49 -10.62
C GLN A 128 -8.76 12.20 -9.78
N GLU A 129 -9.17 11.08 -10.36
CA GLU A 129 -9.13 9.78 -9.68
C GLU A 129 -7.71 9.31 -9.36
N LEU A 130 -6.75 9.52 -10.25
CA LEU A 130 -5.34 9.18 -10.02
C LEU A 130 -4.70 10.12 -8.99
N VAL A 131 -5.06 11.40 -8.97
CA VAL A 131 -4.60 12.34 -7.93
C VAL A 131 -5.15 11.95 -6.55
N ILE A 132 -6.41 11.54 -6.47
CA ILE A 132 -6.99 11.02 -5.24
C ILE A 132 -6.23 9.76 -4.79
N GLU A 133 -5.95 8.84 -5.72
CA GLU A 133 -5.21 7.62 -5.42
C GLU A 133 -3.78 7.91 -4.92
N LEU A 134 -3.07 8.85 -5.56
CA LEU A 134 -1.77 9.33 -5.07
C LEU A 134 -1.87 9.89 -3.65
N GLY A 135 -2.89 10.71 -3.37
CA GLY A 135 -3.10 11.24 -2.02
C GLY A 135 -3.40 10.16 -0.98
N ILE A 136 -4.07 9.07 -1.38
CA ILE A 136 -4.26 7.89 -0.52
C ILE A 136 -2.92 7.20 -0.27
N LEU A 137 -2.14 6.92 -1.32
CA LEU A 137 -0.83 6.27 -1.22
C LEU A 137 0.13 7.06 -0.32
N GLU A 138 0.21 8.39 -0.49
CA GLU A 138 1.05 9.25 0.33
C GLU A 138 0.65 9.22 1.81
N LYS A 139 -0.65 9.27 2.11
CA LYS A 139 -1.15 9.15 3.49
C LYS A 139 -0.91 7.76 4.08
N SER A 140 -0.92 6.74 3.24
CA SER A 140 -0.66 5.36 3.66
C SER A 140 0.82 5.09 3.92
N ARG A 141 1.74 5.97 3.51
CA ARG A 141 3.20 5.79 3.70
C ARG A 141 3.60 5.50 5.14
N ASP A 142 2.99 6.17 6.11
CA ASP A 142 3.30 5.97 7.54
C ASP A 142 2.85 4.61 8.09
N PHE A 143 2.05 3.88 7.33
CA PHE A 143 1.42 2.61 7.72
C PHE A 143 1.83 1.42 6.86
N PHE A 144 2.55 1.64 5.76
CA PHE A 144 3.03 0.61 4.85
C PHE A 144 4.40 0.12 5.28
N ASP A 145 4.50 -1.18 5.54
CA ASP A 145 5.79 -1.82 5.81
C ASP A 145 6.59 -2.07 4.51
N ASP A 146 5.91 -2.08 3.35
CA ASP A 146 6.53 -2.30 2.03
C ASP A 146 6.69 -1.01 1.23
N GLU A 147 7.81 -0.34 1.46
CA GLU A 147 8.20 0.85 0.71
C GLU A 147 8.41 0.57 -0.77
N ALA A 148 8.81 -0.64 -1.17
CA ALA A 148 9.10 -0.97 -2.56
C ALA A 148 7.81 -1.02 -3.38
N PHE A 149 6.76 -1.68 -2.86
CA PHE A 149 5.43 -1.66 -3.46
C PHE A 149 4.89 -0.24 -3.53
N LEU A 150 4.95 0.51 -2.42
CA LEU A 150 4.41 1.86 -2.37
C LEU A 150 5.08 2.79 -3.39
N ASN A 151 6.41 2.80 -3.43
CA ASN A 151 7.16 3.64 -4.36
C ASN A 151 6.89 3.26 -5.82
N ALA A 152 6.75 1.96 -6.12
CA ALA A 152 6.38 1.51 -7.46
C ALA A 152 4.96 1.95 -7.84
N ALA A 153 4.00 1.86 -6.91
CA ALA A 153 2.62 2.28 -7.13
C ALA A 153 2.52 3.80 -7.35
N THR A 154 3.20 4.59 -6.51
CA THR A 154 3.29 6.04 -6.66
C THR A 154 3.88 6.44 -8.00
N ALA A 155 5.03 5.85 -8.38
CA ALA A 155 5.67 6.14 -9.66
C ALA A 155 4.78 5.77 -10.86
N PHE A 156 4.04 4.66 -10.77
CA PHE A 156 3.13 4.24 -11.83
C PHE A 156 1.93 5.19 -11.99
N CYS A 157 1.34 5.66 -10.88
CA CYS A 157 0.28 6.66 -10.91
C CYS A 157 0.78 8.02 -11.42
N GLN A 158 1.99 8.44 -11.04
CA GLN A 158 2.62 9.66 -11.54
C GLN A 158 2.83 9.62 -13.05
N ASN A 159 3.39 8.52 -13.57
CA ASN A 159 3.57 8.32 -15.00
C ASN A 159 2.23 8.42 -15.76
N GLN A 160 1.15 7.82 -15.24
CA GLN A 160 -0.18 7.95 -15.83
C GLN A 160 -0.71 9.38 -15.84
N ILE A 161 -0.48 10.15 -14.79
CA ILE A 161 -0.90 11.56 -14.74
C ILE A 161 -0.12 12.39 -15.77
N GLU A 162 1.19 12.19 -15.87
CA GLU A 162 2.03 12.89 -16.87
C GLU A 162 1.60 12.56 -18.31
N MET A 163 1.19 11.31 -18.55
CA MET A 163 0.68 10.86 -19.83
C MET A 163 -0.69 11.49 -20.14
N LEU A 164 -1.60 11.55 -19.16
CA LEU A 164 -2.88 12.25 -19.30
C LEU A 164 -2.72 13.76 -19.49
N ASP A 165 -1.71 14.36 -18.88
CA ASP A 165 -1.39 15.79 -19.08
C ASP A 165 -0.87 16.05 -20.49
N SER A 166 -0.02 15.17 -21.02
CA SER A 166 0.43 15.23 -22.41
C SER A 166 -0.75 15.07 -23.38
N LEU A 167 -1.69 14.17 -23.08
CA LEU A 167 -2.91 13.99 -23.85
C LEU A 167 -3.81 15.23 -23.80
N GLY A 168 -3.99 15.83 -22.62
CA GLY A 168 -4.76 17.06 -22.44
C GLY A 168 -4.17 18.24 -23.22
N GLN A 169 -2.83 18.34 -23.28
CA GLN A 169 -2.16 19.36 -24.11
C GLN A 169 -2.43 19.16 -25.60
N LEU A 170 -2.37 17.91 -26.08
CA LEU A 170 -2.71 17.56 -27.45
C LEU A 170 -4.15 17.99 -27.79
N PHE A 171 -5.11 17.64 -26.93
CA PHE A 171 -6.52 17.98 -27.14
C PHE A 171 -6.75 19.49 -27.17
N ASN A 172 -6.19 20.23 -26.20
CA ASN A 172 -6.29 21.69 -26.17
C ASN A 172 -5.67 22.34 -27.41
N SER A 173 -4.51 21.83 -27.88
CA SER A 173 -3.85 22.35 -29.08
C SER A 173 -4.68 22.12 -30.35
N SER A 174 -5.34 20.97 -30.44
CA SER A 174 -6.21 20.62 -31.56
C SER A 174 -7.51 21.42 -31.56
N GLU A 175 -8.13 21.60 -30.38
CA GLU A 175 -9.32 22.45 -30.23
C GLU A 175 -9.01 23.90 -30.62
N ASN A 176 -7.86 24.44 -30.19
CA ASN A 176 -7.41 25.77 -30.60
C ASN A 176 -7.23 25.89 -32.12
N LEU A 177 -6.62 24.89 -32.75
CA LEU A 177 -6.45 24.87 -34.20
C LEU A 177 -7.80 24.84 -34.95
N ASP A 178 -8.77 24.05 -34.47
CA ASP A 178 -10.10 23.98 -35.07
C ASP A 178 -10.88 25.29 -34.91
N ASN A 179 -10.82 25.90 -33.72
CA ASN A 179 -11.41 27.22 -33.45
C ASN A 179 -10.83 28.31 -34.37
N CYS A 180 -9.51 28.31 -34.60
CA CYS A 180 -8.85 29.24 -35.52
C CYS A 180 -9.27 29.03 -36.98
N ARG A 181 -9.59 27.80 -37.38
CA ARG A 181 -10.04 27.47 -38.75
C ARG A 181 -11.50 27.85 -39.01
N THR A 182 -12.34 27.83 -37.97
CA THR A 182 -13.79 28.05 -38.07
C THR A 182 -14.22 29.50 -37.82
N SER A 183 -13.34 30.32 -37.23
CA SER A 183 -13.59 31.75 -36.93
C SER A 183 -12.83 32.70 -37.88
N PRO A 184 -13.26 33.97 -38.04
CA PRO A 184 -12.50 34.98 -38.78
C PRO A 184 -11.23 35.38 -37.99
N THR A 185 -10.19 34.56 -38.10
CA THR A 185 -8.89 34.70 -37.44
C THR A 185 -7.81 35.12 -38.46
N SER A 186 -6.72 35.75 -38.01
CA SER A 186 -5.64 36.13 -38.92
C SER A 186 -4.84 34.91 -39.38
N GLN A 187 -4.16 35.00 -40.53
CA GLN A 187 -3.30 33.92 -41.02
C GLN A 187 -2.15 33.59 -40.03
N GLU A 188 -1.63 34.61 -39.32
CA GLU A 188 -0.61 34.41 -38.28
C GLU A 188 -1.14 33.56 -37.11
N ASP A 189 -2.41 33.74 -36.72
CA ASP A 189 -3.03 32.97 -35.63
C ASP A 189 -3.17 31.49 -36.02
N ILE A 190 -3.57 31.21 -37.27
CA ILE A 190 -3.68 29.85 -37.80
C ILE A 190 -2.31 29.17 -37.83
N GLU A 191 -1.27 29.88 -38.30
CA GLU A 191 0.09 29.34 -38.34
C GLU A 191 0.67 29.08 -36.94
N TRP A 192 0.37 29.95 -35.98
CA TRP A 192 0.76 29.73 -34.59
C TRP A 192 0.07 28.49 -34.00
N ALA A 193 -1.24 28.36 -34.21
CA ALA A 193 -2.02 27.21 -33.72
C ALA A 193 -1.53 25.90 -34.36
N LEU A 194 -1.20 25.91 -35.65
CA LEU A 194 -0.65 24.75 -36.35
C LEU A 194 0.70 24.33 -35.76
N ARG A 195 1.63 25.27 -35.56
CA ARG A 195 2.94 24.96 -34.94
C ARG A 195 2.79 24.43 -33.51
N PHE A 196 1.84 24.96 -32.75
CA PHE A 196 1.57 24.51 -31.39
C PHE A 196 0.97 23.09 -31.36
N TYR A 197 0.08 22.79 -32.29
CA TYR A 197 -0.46 21.45 -32.50
C TYR A 197 0.64 20.45 -32.88
N GLU A 198 1.43 20.73 -33.92
CA GLU A 198 2.51 19.86 -34.39
C GLU A 198 3.52 19.55 -33.28
N ARG A 199 3.81 20.55 -32.43
CA ARG A 199 4.64 20.35 -31.25
C ARG A 199 3.99 19.42 -30.23
N SER A 200 2.73 19.65 -29.88
CA SER A 200 2.01 18.83 -28.90
C SER A 200 1.88 17.38 -29.36
N GLU A 201 1.60 17.18 -30.65
CA GLU A 201 1.55 15.87 -31.30
C GLU A 201 2.92 15.18 -31.28
N GLY A 202 3.97 15.90 -31.68
CA GLY A 202 5.35 15.39 -31.67
C GLY A 202 5.89 15.07 -30.27
N GLU A 203 5.38 15.72 -29.22
CA GLU A 203 5.69 15.39 -27.83
C GLU A 203 4.83 14.21 -27.30
N PHE A 204 3.57 14.11 -27.72
CA PHE A 204 2.63 13.08 -27.25
C PHE A 204 2.92 11.70 -27.83
N LEU A 205 3.05 11.56 -29.16
CA LEU A 205 3.13 10.25 -29.81
C LEU A 205 4.30 9.38 -29.30
N PRO A 206 5.54 9.91 -29.19
CA PRO A 206 6.66 9.11 -28.67
C PRO A 206 6.45 8.70 -27.20
N LYS A 207 5.89 9.60 -26.37
CA LYS A 207 5.57 9.30 -24.97
C LYS A 207 4.48 8.24 -24.85
N ALA A 208 3.45 8.31 -25.69
CA ALA A 208 2.38 7.34 -25.72
C ALA A 208 2.92 5.95 -26.10
N GLU A 209 3.80 5.86 -27.09
CA GLU A 209 4.45 4.61 -27.47
C GLU A 209 5.32 4.03 -26.34
N GLU A 210 6.16 4.87 -25.71
CA GLU A 210 6.97 4.47 -24.55
C GLU A 210 6.10 3.97 -23.40
N TYR A 211 5.05 4.73 -23.05
CA TYR A 211 4.11 4.37 -22.00
C TYR A 211 3.42 3.04 -22.28
N LEU A 212 2.90 2.83 -23.50
CA LEU A 212 2.19 1.61 -23.89
C LEU A 212 3.09 0.38 -23.86
N ASN A 213 4.34 0.53 -24.31
CA ASN A 213 5.35 -0.54 -24.28
C ASN A 213 5.75 -0.91 -22.85
N GLY A 214 5.97 0.08 -21.98
CA GLY A 214 6.35 -0.13 -20.58
C GLY A 214 5.20 -0.52 -19.65
N PHE A 215 3.95 -0.31 -20.05
CA PHE A 215 2.77 -0.48 -19.18
C PHE A 215 2.69 -1.85 -18.52
N ASN A 216 2.81 -2.92 -19.32
CA ASN A 216 2.69 -4.28 -18.81
C ASN A 216 3.82 -4.63 -17.85
N GLU A 217 5.03 -4.13 -18.09
CA GLU A 217 6.18 -4.36 -17.22
C GLU A 217 5.97 -3.71 -15.84
N HIS A 218 5.47 -2.46 -15.82
CA HIS A 218 5.12 -1.78 -14.58
C HIS A 218 4.03 -2.53 -13.80
N LEU A 219 3.00 -3.01 -14.50
CA LEU A 219 1.90 -3.73 -13.87
C LEU A 219 2.31 -5.11 -13.33
N ILE A 220 3.16 -5.83 -14.07
CA ILE A 220 3.77 -7.08 -13.62
C ILE A 220 4.64 -6.83 -12.39
N ARG A 221 5.47 -5.79 -12.40
CA ARG A 221 6.30 -5.41 -11.25
C ARG A 221 5.46 -5.14 -10.00
N LEU A 222 4.34 -4.43 -10.13
CA LEU A 222 3.41 -4.20 -9.02
C LEU A 222 2.81 -5.51 -8.50
N LYS A 223 2.38 -6.39 -9.40
CA LYS A 223 1.84 -7.71 -9.05
C LYS A 223 2.89 -8.58 -8.36
N ASP A 224 4.15 -8.50 -8.77
CA ASP A 224 5.27 -9.22 -8.18
C ASP A 224 5.60 -8.73 -6.78
N LEU A 225 5.63 -7.41 -6.57
CA LEU A 225 5.81 -6.80 -5.25
C LEU A 225 4.65 -7.13 -4.31
N ALA A 226 3.44 -7.33 -4.85
CA ALA A 226 2.27 -7.74 -4.07
C ALA A 226 2.21 -9.25 -3.75
N LYS A 227 3.03 -10.12 -4.38
CA LYS A 227 3.00 -11.58 -4.17
C LYS A 227 3.14 -12.02 -2.70
N PRO A 228 4.00 -11.41 -1.86
CA PRO A 228 4.12 -11.78 -0.45
C PRO A 228 2.83 -11.61 0.35
N TYR A 229 1.86 -10.86 -0.17
CA TYR A 229 0.58 -10.52 0.45
C TYR A 229 -0.60 -11.31 -0.14
N LYS A 230 -0.36 -12.34 -0.96
CA LYS A 230 -1.41 -13.29 -1.34
C LYS A 230 -1.31 -14.51 -0.43
N ILE A 231 -2.17 -14.59 0.58
CA ILE A 231 -2.43 -15.83 1.34
C ILE A 231 -3.49 -16.66 0.62
#